data_AF-A0A3B8PJ57-F1
#
_entry.id   AF-A0A3B8PJ57-F1
#
_cell.length_a   1.000
_cell.length_b   1.000
_cell.length_c   1.000
_cell.angle_alpha   90.00
_cell.angle_beta   90.00
_cell.angle_gamma   90.00
#
_symmetry.space_group_name_H-M   'P 1'
#
loop_
_entity.id
_entity.type
_entity.pdbx_description
1 polymer ?
#
loop_
_entity_poly.entity_id
_entity_poly.type
_entity_poly.pdbx_seq_one_letter_code
_entity_poly.pdbx_strand_id
1 'polypeptide(L)'
;MTRADRVPVMTQTALLLILLAGFCRGAEPIDIGSRRELFVDDHLVERMSGGARLRLHRPVETDDVFVHDTAWEGSRSMYHTVFR
;
A
#
# COMPACT_ATOMS: atom_id res chain seq x y z
N MET A 1 40.91 10.79 28.03
CA MET A 1 40.12 10.56 26.79
C MET A 1 39.56 11.90 26.35
N THR A 2 40.35 12.63 25.58
CA THR A 2 40.20 14.07 25.33
C THR A 2 39.27 14.30 24.12
N ARG A 3 38.61 15.46 24.09
CA ARG A 3 37.61 15.88 23.08
C ARG A 3 38.06 15.70 21.62
N ALA A 4 39.37 15.61 21.36
CA ALA A 4 39.98 15.39 20.06
C ALA A 4 39.76 13.97 19.49
N ASP A 5 39.63 12.95 20.34
CA ASP A 5 39.48 11.54 19.89
C ASP A 5 38.06 11.22 19.38
N ARG A 6 37.07 12.08 19.70
CA ARG A 6 35.66 11.88 19.31
C ARG A 6 35.34 12.36 17.90
N VAL A 7 36.09 13.33 17.38
CA VAL A 7 35.93 13.86 16.03
C VAL A 7 36.11 12.77 14.96
N PRO A 8 37.22 11.99 14.94
CA PRO A 8 37.43 10.96 13.91
C PRO A 8 36.37 9.87 13.93
N VAL A 9 35.97 9.40 15.13
CA VAL A 9 34.92 8.38 15.30
C VAL A 9 33.57 8.87 14.76
N MET A 10 33.22 10.14 15.01
CA MET A 10 31.97 10.74 14.55
C MET A 10 31.96 10.94 13.03
N THR A 11 33.08 11.34 12.43
CA THR A 11 33.24 11.39 10.97
C THR A 11 33.24 10.01 10.33
N GLN A 12 33.84 8.99 10.95
CA GLN A 12 33.85 7.62 10.43
C GLN A 12 32.45 6.99 10.46
N THR A 13 31.68 7.23 11.53
CA THR A 13 30.28 6.78 11.60
C THR A 13 29.41 7.50 10.58
N ALA A 14 29.56 8.81 10.40
CA ALA A 14 28.84 9.55 9.36
C ALA A 14 29.18 9.03 7.95
N LEU A 15 30.46 8.75 7.67
CA LEU A 15 30.88 8.21 6.38
C LEU A 15 30.31 6.81 6.13
N LEU A 16 30.30 5.96 7.16
CA LEU A 16 29.72 4.63 7.10
C LEU A 16 28.21 4.68 6.84
N LEU A 17 27.48 5.60 7.48
CA LEU A 17 26.05 5.79 7.26
C LEU A 17 25.74 6.27 5.83
N ILE A 18 26.55 7.19 5.29
CA ILE A 18 26.41 7.68 3.92
C ILE A 18 26.67 6.55 2.91
N LEU A 19 27.69 5.73 3.14
CA LEU A 19 28.00 4.57 2.30
C LEU A 19 26.87 3.52 2.35
N LEU A 20 26.35 3.22 3.54
CA LEU A 20 25.25 2.26 3.72
C LEU A 20 23.95 2.73 3.07
N ALA A 21 23.67 4.03 3.06
CA ALA A 21 22.48 4.59 2.43
C ALA A 21 22.40 4.28 0.92
N GLY A 22 23.55 4.17 0.23
CA GLY A 22 23.60 3.81 -1.19
C GLY A 22 23.19 2.37 -1.50
N PHE A 23 23.17 1.48 -0.50
CA PHE A 23 22.75 0.07 -0.66
C PHE A 23 21.26 -0.14 -0.38
N CYS A 24 20.57 0.83 0.22
CA CYS A 24 19.11 0.78 0.38
C CYS A 24 18.43 1.11 -0.96
N ARG A 25 18.26 0.11 -1.82
CA ARG A 25 17.39 0.21 -2.99
C ARG A 25 15.98 -0.25 -2.63
N GLY A 26 15.00 0.61 -2.87
CA GLY A 26 13.59 0.20 -2.89
C GLY A 26 13.30 -0.70 -4.09
N ALA A 27 12.12 -1.32 -4.09
CA ALA A 27 11.60 -1.95 -5.30
C ALA A 27 11.42 -0.88 -6.40
N GLU A 28 11.64 -1.28 -7.65
CA GLU A 28 11.40 -0.38 -8.78
C GLU A 28 9.92 -0.01 -8.83
N PRO A 29 9.56 1.26 -9.10
CA PRO A 29 8.18 1.67 -9.24
C PRO A 29 7.46 0.85 -10.32
N ILE A 30 6.23 0.44 -10.04
CA ILE A 30 5.39 -0.20 -11.06
C ILE A 30 4.82 0.85 -12.01
N ASP A 31 4.80 0.54 -13.31
CA ASP A 31 4.09 1.34 -14.29
C ASP A 31 2.59 1.05 -14.21
N ILE A 32 1.84 2.01 -13.67
CA ILE A 32 0.38 1.94 -13.54
C ILE A 32 -0.37 2.44 -14.80
N GLY A 33 0.35 2.99 -15.78
CA GLY A 33 -0.23 3.58 -16.98
C GLY A 33 -1.27 4.68 -16.69
N SER A 34 -2.19 4.90 -17.63
CA SER A 34 -3.26 5.91 -17.52
C SER A 34 -4.60 5.35 -17.01
N ARG A 35 -4.71 4.02 -16.87
CA ARG A 35 -5.96 3.33 -16.52
C ARG A 35 -6.12 3.24 -15.01
N ARG A 36 -7.02 4.07 -14.46
CA ARG A 36 -7.28 4.19 -13.02
C ARG A 36 -8.18 3.07 -12.46
N GLU A 37 -7.94 1.83 -12.86
CA GLU A 37 -8.55 0.65 -12.23
C GLU A 37 -7.66 0.20 -11.07
N LEU A 38 -7.44 1.12 -10.11
CA LEU A 38 -6.65 0.87 -8.90
C LEU A 38 -7.22 -0.38 -8.19
N PHE A 39 -6.34 -1.32 -7.84
CA PHE A 39 -6.65 -2.57 -7.13
C PHE A 39 -7.30 -3.68 -7.95
N VAL A 40 -7.30 -3.59 -9.29
CA VAL A 40 -7.75 -4.68 -10.19
C VAL A 40 -6.56 -5.26 -10.96
N ASP A 41 -5.51 -5.62 -10.23
CA ASP A 41 -4.31 -6.29 -10.74
C ASP A 41 -3.88 -7.42 -9.80
N ASP A 42 -2.84 -8.16 -10.18
CA ASP A 42 -2.26 -9.27 -9.43
C ASP A 42 -0.92 -8.90 -8.77
N HIS A 43 -0.53 -7.61 -8.75
CA HIS A 43 0.82 -7.20 -8.34
C HIS A 43 1.13 -7.57 -6.88
N LEU A 44 0.14 -7.48 -6.00
CA LEU A 44 0.25 -7.85 -4.58
C LEU A 44 -0.34 -9.24 -4.28
N VAL A 45 -0.73 -9.99 -5.31
CA VAL A 45 -1.35 -11.31 -5.15
C VAL A 45 -0.28 -12.38 -5.24
N GLU A 46 0.06 -13.01 -4.11
CA GLU A 46 1.01 -14.13 -4.10
C GLU A 46 0.45 -15.35 -4.87
N ARG A 47 -0.83 -15.70 -4.64
CA ARG A 47 -1.47 -16.86 -5.29
C ARG A 47 -3.00 -16.77 -5.29
N MET A 48 -3.62 -17.15 -6.40
CA MET A 48 -5.05 -17.47 -6.50
C MET A 48 -5.25 -18.98 -6.67
N SER A 49 -6.24 -19.56 -5.99
CA SER A 49 -6.57 -20.99 -6.12
C SER A 49 -8.05 -21.26 -5.81
N GLY A 50 -8.53 -22.48 -6.06
CA GLY A 50 -9.90 -22.87 -5.74
C GLY A 50 -10.98 -22.13 -6.56
N GLY A 51 -10.64 -21.62 -7.75
CA GLY A 51 -11.57 -20.87 -8.60
C GLY A 51 -11.64 -19.37 -8.34
N ALA A 52 -10.77 -18.84 -7.46
CA ALA A 52 -10.64 -17.40 -7.24
C ALA A 52 -10.24 -16.67 -8.54
N ARG A 53 -10.89 -15.53 -8.81
CA ARG A 53 -10.61 -14.66 -9.96
C ARG A 53 -10.88 -13.20 -9.62
N LEU A 54 -10.08 -12.30 -10.17
CA LEU A 54 -10.38 -10.87 -10.15
C LEU A 54 -11.58 -10.59 -11.05
N ARG A 55 -12.53 -9.79 -10.56
CA ARG A 55 -13.72 -9.39 -11.31
C ARG A 55 -13.98 -7.91 -11.10
N LEU A 56 -13.94 -7.15 -12.19
CA LEU A 56 -14.43 -5.79 -12.18
C LEU A 56 -15.96 -5.79 -12.22
N HIS A 57 -16.58 -5.32 -11.15
CA HIS A 57 -18.03 -5.12 -11.08
C HIS A 57 -18.41 -3.83 -11.81
N ARG A 58 -19.45 -3.90 -12.64
CA ARG A 58 -20.05 -2.69 -13.22
C ARG A 58 -21.14 -2.18 -12.29
N PRO A 59 -21.26 -0.86 -12.08
CA PRO A 59 -22.40 -0.30 -11.37
C PRO A 59 -23.70 -0.73 -12.06
N VAL A 60 -24.69 -1.08 -11.25
CA VAL A 60 -26.06 -1.32 -11.68
C VAL A 60 -26.90 -0.23 -11.04
N GLU A 61 -27.72 0.43 -11.84
CA GLU A 61 -28.65 1.43 -11.33
C GLU A 61 -29.71 0.75 -10.43
N THR A 62 -29.95 1.34 -9.27
CA THR A 62 -30.86 0.82 -8.24
C THR A 62 -31.32 1.96 -7.35
N ASP A 63 -32.53 1.85 -6.82
CA ASP A 63 -33.08 2.82 -5.86
C ASP A 63 -32.32 2.77 -4.53
N ASP A 64 -31.98 1.55 -4.07
CA ASP A 64 -31.21 1.32 -2.84
C ASP A 64 -29.80 0.83 -3.17
N VAL A 65 -28.80 1.71 -2.96
CA VAL A 65 -27.38 1.42 -3.26
C VAL A 65 -26.68 0.67 -2.11
N PHE A 66 -27.11 0.90 -0.87
CA PHE A 66 -26.56 0.24 0.32
C PHE A 66 -27.71 -0.30 1.18
N VAL A 67 -27.86 -1.62 1.19
CA VAL A 67 -28.83 -2.34 2.05
C VAL A 67 -28.08 -2.99 3.20
N HIS A 68 -28.56 -2.77 4.41
CA HIS A 68 -27.98 -3.32 5.64
C HIS A 68 -29.05 -4.03 6.47
N ASP A 69 -29.46 -5.22 6.06
CA ASP A 69 -30.62 -5.93 6.62
C ASP A 69 -30.26 -7.32 7.19
N THR A 70 -28.97 -7.70 7.14
CA THR A 70 -28.54 -9.02 7.60
C THR A 70 -27.88 -8.98 8.98
N ALA A 71 -28.10 -10.04 9.77
CA ALA A 71 -27.66 -10.09 11.17
C ALA A 71 -26.13 -10.11 11.37
N TRP A 72 -25.35 -10.45 10.33
CA TRP A 72 -23.90 -10.60 10.42
C TRP A 72 -23.13 -9.29 10.18
N GLU A 73 -23.80 -8.23 9.72
CA GLU A 73 -23.18 -6.95 9.39
C GLU A 73 -22.73 -6.16 10.64
N GLY A 74 -23.37 -6.40 11.79
CA GLY A 74 -23.05 -5.71 13.03
C GLY A 74 -23.37 -4.21 13.02
N SER A 75 -22.88 -3.46 14.01
CA SER A 75 -23.24 -2.05 14.22
C SER A 75 -22.37 -1.02 13.48
N ARG A 76 -21.40 -1.46 12.65
CA ARG A 76 -20.32 -0.60 12.11
C ARG A 76 -20.23 -0.51 10.58
N SER A 77 -21.31 -0.81 9.85
CA SER A 77 -21.30 -0.86 8.38
C SER A 77 -21.36 0.49 7.65
N MET A 78 -21.13 1.63 8.31
CA MET A 78 -21.48 2.96 7.75
C MET A 78 -20.32 3.78 7.17
N TYR A 79 -19.22 3.16 6.74
CA TYR A 79 -18.06 3.90 6.19
C TYR A 79 -18.15 4.12 4.68
N HIS A 80 -19.21 4.79 4.21
CA HIS A 80 -19.35 5.20 2.82
C HIS A 80 -19.05 6.70 2.65
N THR A 81 -18.33 7.05 1.57
CA THR A 81 -18.15 8.44 1.13
C THR A 81 -18.76 8.59 -0.25
N VAL A 82 -19.71 9.50 -0.38
CA VAL A 82 -20.37 9.82 -1.66
C VAL A 82 -19.71 11.05 -2.24
N PHE A 83 -19.13 10.91 -3.43
CA PHE A 83 -18.56 12.03 -4.19
C PHE A 83 -19.62 12.60 -5.14
N ARG A 84 -19.58 13.91 -5.38
CA ARG A 84 -20.43 14.63 -6.34
C ARG A 84 -19.57 15.31 -7.40
#